data_AF-A0A7W0Y642-F1
#
_entry.id   AF-A0A7W0Y642-F1
#
_cell.length_a   1.000
_cell.length_b   1.000
_cell.length_c   1.000
_cell.angle_alpha   90.00
_cell.angle_beta   90.00
_cell.angle_gamma   90.00
#
_symmetry.space_group_name_H-M   'P 1'
#
loop_
_entity.id
_entity.type
_entity.pdbx_description
1 polymer ?
#
loop_
_entity_poly.entity_id
_entity_poly.type
_entity_poly.pdbx_seq_one_letter_code
_entity_poly.pdbx_strand_id
1 'polypeptide(L)'
;MLAAHPLTVLVISLLGMTIAEARPPRTRAEYAKAFATIKPGMTGALVKQRLGAPDDIKTARDPGGIAAARTTEVWRWGTRAHLAFGTLGTVHIQADGKVQYVFGGTGTPPAAQDEAELRRLLDVIDAVPSYNATLEPRRLIHAVNALQPLGKARALAILEEYLRVSSSLDDPGREGVFLVLRTLFDVPVSGAMPPMMVGAPTLTAPKDPTLLPRFPLVLVDDVPLTLVRGYTLGGQPERPEAHVAWFRTHGTLRAKPLAPPARSLDAISAYVDGPLAKLVTVDDDRRVLLYDQAVRLIGTAYRPATVDQGWFPHSVAQGPSIAARPSASPRARSSSDPSRRG
;
A
#
# COMPACT_ATOMS: atom_id res chain seq x y z
N MET A 1 15.55 6.55 84.29
CA MET A 1 15.45 7.69 83.36
C MET A 1 15.55 7.13 81.94
N LEU A 2 14.41 6.88 81.30
CA LEU A 2 14.32 6.38 79.92
C LEU A 2 13.77 7.52 79.08
N ALA A 3 14.62 8.08 78.21
CA ALA A 3 14.28 9.18 77.32
C ALA A 3 13.51 8.65 76.11
N ALA A 4 12.30 9.16 75.89
CA ALA A 4 11.48 8.88 74.73
C ALA A 4 12.00 9.68 73.52
N HIS A 5 12.28 9.01 72.40
CA HIS A 5 12.59 9.65 71.13
C HIS A 5 11.32 9.85 70.29
N PRO A 6 11.12 11.04 69.68
CA PRO A 6 9.97 11.29 68.83
C PRO A 6 10.16 10.65 67.45
N LEU A 7 9.10 9.97 67.00
CA LEU A 7 8.98 9.34 65.68
C LEU A 7 8.73 10.42 64.61
N THR A 8 9.72 10.70 63.77
CA THR A 8 9.57 11.61 62.62
C THR A 8 8.83 10.87 61.49
N VAL A 9 7.58 11.24 61.25
CA VAL A 9 6.77 10.72 60.14
C VAL A 9 7.16 11.45 58.84
N LEU A 10 7.80 10.72 57.92
CA LEU A 10 8.11 11.18 56.57
C LEU A 10 6.83 11.12 55.71
N VAL A 11 6.18 12.27 55.50
CA VAL A 11 5.05 12.39 54.56
C VAL A 11 5.61 12.40 53.14
N ILE A 12 5.62 11.24 52.48
CA ILE A 12 5.92 11.13 51.05
C ILE A 12 4.73 11.74 50.30
N SER A 13 4.94 12.96 49.79
CA SER A 13 4.01 13.61 48.87
C SER A 13 3.96 12.83 47.57
N LEU A 14 2.92 12.03 47.38
CA LEU A 14 2.53 11.44 46.10
C LEU A 14 2.15 12.58 45.14
N LEU A 15 3.16 13.11 44.45
CA LEU A 15 3.02 14.06 43.35
C LEU A 15 2.04 13.50 42.31
N GLY A 16 1.00 14.30 42.07
CA GLY A 16 -0.18 13.94 41.31
C GLY A 16 0.13 13.32 39.95
N MET A 17 -0.46 12.15 39.71
CA MET A 17 -0.80 11.72 38.37
C MET A 17 -1.67 12.81 37.75
N THR A 18 -1.07 13.62 36.89
CA THR A 18 -1.79 14.54 36.03
C THR A 18 -2.63 13.64 35.12
N ILE A 19 -3.92 13.53 35.42
CA ILE A 19 -4.89 12.91 34.52
C ILE A 19 -4.83 13.76 33.26
N ALA A 20 -4.16 13.26 32.23
CA ALA A 20 -4.07 13.94 30.95
C ALA A 20 -5.51 14.16 30.48
N GLU A 21 -5.94 15.43 30.41
CA GLU A 21 -7.27 15.77 29.93
C GLU A 21 -7.48 15.08 28.58
N ALA A 22 -8.53 14.26 28.53
CA ALA A 22 -8.93 13.58 27.31
C ALA A 22 -9.35 14.65 26.29
N ARG A 23 -8.42 15.03 25.41
CA ARG A 23 -8.73 15.95 24.31
C ARG A 23 -9.84 15.32 23.47
N PRO A 24 -10.83 16.11 23.01
CA PRO A 24 -11.87 15.60 22.13
C PRO A 24 -11.24 14.94 20.89
N PRO A 25 -11.87 13.87 20.36
CA PRO A 25 -11.38 13.24 19.13
C PRO A 25 -11.30 14.28 18.02
N ARG A 26 -10.11 14.43 17.43
CA ARG A 26 -9.92 15.35 16.31
C ARG A 26 -10.60 14.81 15.07
N THR A 27 -11.20 15.71 14.31
CA THR A 27 -11.67 15.44 12.96
C THR A 27 -10.48 15.15 12.03
N ARG A 28 -10.75 14.48 10.89
CA ARG A 28 -9.73 14.24 9.86
C ARG A 28 -9.09 15.51 9.33
N ALA A 29 -9.88 16.58 9.14
CA ALA A 29 -9.37 17.88 8.69
C ALA A 29 -8.40 18.49 9.71
N GLU A 30 -8.70 18.39 11.01
CA GLU A 30 -7.80 18.83 12.08
C GLU A 30 -6.53 17.98 12.14
N TYR A 31 -6.63 16.66 11.95
CA TYR A 31 -5.46 15.79 11.82
C TYR A 31 -4.60 16.17 10.62
N ALA A 32 -5.18 16.36 9.44
CA ALA A 32 -4.46 16.76 8.25
C ALA A 32 -3.74 18.11 8.45
N LYS A 33 -4.43 19.10 9.06
CA LYS A 33 -3.83 20.39 9.42
C LYS A 33 -2.66 20.23 10.40
N ALA A 34 -2.80 19.38 11.41
CA ALA A 34 -1.74 19.13 12.38
C ALA A 34 -0.55 18.40 11.75
N PHE A 35 -0.79 17.39 10.90
CA PHE A 35 0.22 16.66 10.15
C PHE A 35 1.01 17.58 9.20
N ALA A 36 0.36 18.55 8.56
CA ALA A 36 1.01 19.52 7.68
C ALA A 36 2.08 20.38 8.40
N THR A 37 2.00 20.47 9.73
CA THR A 37 3.01 21.15 10.54
C THR A 37 4.24 20.29 10.84
N ILE A 38 4.18 18.97 10.67
CA ILE A 38 5.29 18.05 10.95
C ILE A 38 6.27 18.08 9.78
N LYS A 39 7.57 18.17 10.09
CA LYS A 39 8.65 18.25 9.10
C LYS A 39 9.79 17.29 9.47
N PRO A 40 10.56 16.78 8.48
CA PRO A 40 11.81 16.10 8.74
C PRO A 40 12.71 16.89 9.69
N GLY A 41 13.37 16.20 10.62
CA GLY A 41 14.21 16.78 11.67
C GLY A 41 13.49 17.16 12.98
N MET A 42 12.14 17.22 13.00
CA MET A 42 11.41 17.43 14.26
C MET A 42 11.61 16.25 15.22
N THR A 43 11.60 16.49 16.53
CA THR A 43 11.71 15.41 17.52
C THR A 43 10.39 14.66 17.64
N GLY A 44 10.46 13.36 17.93
CA GLY A 44 9.28 12.53 18.19
C GLY A 44 8.43 13.06 19.35
N ALA A 45 9.04 13.70 20.35
CA ALA A 45 8.31 14.38 21.44
C ALA A 45 7.43 15.53 20.91
N LEU A 46 7.95 16.37 20.02
CA LEU A 46 7.17 17.45 19.40
C LEU A 46 6.06 16.89 18.49
N VAL A 47 6.32 15.78 17.79
CA VAL A 47 5.28 15.08 17.01
C VAL A 47 4.15 14.61 17.93
N LYS A 48 4.47 13.94 19.04
CA LYS A 48 3.47 13.49 20.03
C LYS A 48 2.70 14.65 20.66
N GLN A 49 3.36 15.76 20.97
CA GLN A 49 2.69 16.97 21.46
C GLN A 49 1.65 17.50 20.46
N ARG A 50 1.98 17.46 19.17
CA ARG A 50 1.16 17.99 18.09
C ARG A 50 0.06 17.04 17.64
N LEU A 51 0.32 15.74 17.54
CA LEU A 51 -0.60 14.74 16.99
C LEU A 51 -1.28 13.86 18.05
N GLY A 52 -0.76 13.82 19.28
CA GLY A 52 -1.08 12.80 20.27
C GLY A 52 -0.16 11.57 20.14
N ALA A 53 -0.36 10.58 21.02
CA ALA A 53 0.31 9.29 20.87
C ALA A 53 -0.11 8.62 19.53
N PRO A 54 0.78 7.90 18.84
CA PRO A 54 0.39 7.08 17.72
C PRO A 54 -0.46 5.89 18.19
N ASP A 55 -1.38 5.46 17.34
CA ASP A 55 -2.24 4.29 17.59
C ASP A 55 -1.47 2.98 17.37
N ASP A 56 -0.45 3.03 16.52
CA ASP A 56 0.44 1.90 16.25
C ASP A 56 1.88 2.36 16.02
N ILE A 57 2.84 1.53 16.42
CA ILE A 57 4.27 1.72 16.21
C ILE A 57 4.82 0.41 15.61
N LYS A 58 5.22 0.47 14.36
CA LYS A 58 5.94 -0.61 13.68
C LYS A 58 7.44 -0.42 13.86
N THR A 59 8.16 -1.50 14.12
CA THR A 59 9.60 -1.57 14.39
C THR A 59 10.28 -2.56 13.44
N ALA A 60 11.61 -2.62 13.47
CA ALA A 60 12.37 -3.61 12.69
C ALA A 60 12.13 -5.07 13.13
N ARG A 61 11.52 -5.31 14.30
CA ARG A 61 11.22 -6.67 14.81
C ARG A 61 9.89 -7.21 14.28
N ASP A 62 9.05 -6.34 13.73
CA ASP A 62 7.74 -6.73 13.23
C ASP A 62 7.85 -7.39 11.85
N PRO A 63 6.89 -8.27 11.49
CA PRO A 63 6.84 -8.86 10.16
C PRO A 63 6.96 -7.81 9.05
N GLY A 64 7.86 -8.07 8.11
CA GLY A 64 8.14 -7.14 7.02
C GLY A 64 9.21 -6.08 7.32
N GLY A 65 9.64 -5.92 8.59
CA GLY A 65 10.66 -4.95 9.00
C GLY A 65 10.36 -3.51 8.58
N ILE A 66 11.38 -2.64 8.61
CA ILE A 66 11.28 -1.26 8.13
C ILE A 66 12.14 -1.11 6.86
N ALA A 67 11.52 -0.67 5.76
CA ALA A 67 12.22 -0.52 4.48
C ALA A 67 13.14 0.70 4.44
N ALA A 68 12.80 1.76 5.18
CA ALA A 68 13.50 3.03 5.18
C ALA A 68 14.83 2.95 5.96
N ALA A 69 15.94 3.25 5.29
CA ALA A 69 17.25 3.27 5.93
C ALA A 69 17.29 4.26 7.11
N ARG A 70 17.84 3.83 8.25
CA ARG A 70 17.99 4.58 9.52
C ARG A 70 16.69 4.87 10.27
N THR A 71 15.53 4.52 9.72
CA THR A 71 14.26 4.54 10.46
C THR A 71 14.24 3.35 11.43
N THR A 72 13.94 3.60 12.70
CA THR A 72 13.82 2.58 13.75
C THR A 72 12.37 2.31 14.13
N GLU A 73 11.50 3.31 13.95
CA GLU A 73 10.07 3.22 14.25
C GLU A 73 9.24 3.90 13.15
N VAL A 74 8.09 3.32 12.83
CA VAL A 74 7.08 3.89 11.93
C VAL A 74 5.80 4.08 12.74
N TRP A 75 5.48 5.33 13.05
CA TRP A 75 4.33 5.74 13.85
C TRP A 75 3.12 5.95 12.96
N ARG A 76 1.99 5.34 13.30
CA ARG A 76 0.76 5.37 12.51
C ARG A 76 -0.41 5.88 13.34
N TRP A 77 -1.30 6.63 12.71
CA TRP A 77 -2.54 7.13 13.29
C TRP A 77 -3.74 6.66 12.47
N GLY A 78 -4.85 6.45 13.16
CA GLY A 78 -6.08 5.90 12.61
C GLY A 78 -6.01 4.41 12.34
N THR A 79 -5.15 3.66 13.04
CA THR A 79 -5.06 2.20 12.89
C THR A 79 -6.15 1.50 13.71
N ARG A 80 -6.55 0.30 13.28
CA ARG A 80 -7.52 -0.55 14.01
C ARG A 80 -6.87 -1.68 14.83
N ALA A 81 -5.59 -1.94 14.58
CA ALA A 81 -4.78 -2.97 15.21
C ALA A 81 -3.30 -2.69 14.94
N HIS A 82 -2.41 -3.41 15.64
CA HIS A 82 -0.98 -3.40 15.36
C HIS A 82 -0.72 -3.85 13.92
N LEU A 83 0.16 -3.13 13.20
CA LEU A 83 0.50 -3.33 11.79
C LEU A 83 -0.65 -3.11 10.80
N ALA A 84 -1.77 -2.54 11.23
CA ALA A 84 -2.83 -2.10 10.32
C ALA A 84 -2.45 -0.79 9.60
N PHE A 85 -3.21 -0.46 8.56
CA PHE A 85 -3.01 0.75 7.77
C PHE A 85 -3.26 2.03 8.59
N GLY A 86 -2.35 2.99 8.48
CA GLY A 86 -2.45 4.30 9.15
C GLY A 86 -3.40 5.24 8.40
N THR A 87 -4.71 5.10 8.64
CA THR A 87 -5.73 5.83 7.86
C THR A 87 -5.68 7.36 7.98
N LEU A 88 -4.98 7.93 8.97
CA LEU A 88 -4.85 9.39 9.14
C LEU A 88 -3.48 9.93 8.70
N GLY A 89 -2.45 9.10 8.67
CA GLY A 89 -1.08 9.47 8.32
C GLY A 89 -0.04 8.62 9.04
N THR A 90 1.21 8.76 8.58
CA THR A 90 2.35 7.97 9.03
C THR A 90 3.59 8.86 9.19
N VAL A 91 4.37 8.64 10.25
CA VAL A 91 5.64 9.34 10.51
C VAL A 91 6.75 8.31 10.73
N HIS A 92 7.86 8.47 10.03
CA HIS A 92 9.05 7.63 10.21
C HIS A 92 10.02 8.31 11.17
N ILE A 93 10.46 7.59 12.19
CA ILE A 93 11.34 8.08 13.25
C ILE A 93 12.69 7.37 13.19
N GLN A 94 13.76 8.16 13.24
CA GLN A 94 15.14 7.70 13.24
C GLN A 94 15.61 7.27 14.63
N ALA A 95 16.76 6.60 14.68
CA ALA A 95 17.39 6.18 15.93
C ALA A 95 17.70 7.35 16.90
N ASP A 96 17.93 8.57 16.40
CA ASP A 96 18.13 9.76 17.23
C ASP A 96 16.80 10.42 17.68
N GLY A 97 15.67 9.76 17.43
CA GLY A 97 14.33 10.20 17.80
C GLY A 97 13.77 11.31 16.92
N LYS A 98 14.37 11.60 15.75
CA LYS A 98 13.87 12.63 14.83
C LYS A 98 13.05 12.06 13.68
N VAL A 99 12.17 12.89 13.13
CA VAL A 99 11.36 12.59 11.96
C VAL A 99 12.23 12.49 10.71
N GLN A 100 12.11 11.40 9.96
CA GLN A 100 12.72 11.21 8.65
C GLN A 100 11.74 11.50 7.51
N TYR A 101 10.56 10.88 7.55
CA TYR A 101 9.52 10.98 6.52
C TYR A 101 8.14 11.23 7.16
N VAL A 102 7.26 11.90 6.41
CA VAL A 102 5.89 12.20 6.83
C VAL A 102 4.96 11.92 5.65
N PHE A 103 3.92 11.14 5.88
CA PHE A 103 2.84 10.85 4.95
C PHE A 103 1.51 11.27 5.58
N GLY A 104 0.62 11.86 4.79
CA GLY A 104 -0.59 12.54 5.30
C GLY A 104 -0.39 14.01 5.68
N GLY A 105 0.81 14.57 5.49
CA GLY A 105 1.13 15.99 5.76
C GLY A 105 0.89 16.95 4.59
N THR A 106 0.41 16.47 3.46
CA THR A 106 0.14 17.26 2.24
C THR A 106 -1.27 16.98 1.74
N GLY A 107 -1.74 17.78 0.78
CA GLY A 107 -3.06 17.63 0.16
C GLY A 107 -4.22 18.08 1.07
N THR A 108 -5.44 17.90 0.56
CA THR A 108 -6.67 18.19 1.31
C THR A 108 -7.46 16.87 1.42
N PRO A 109 -7.88 16.46 2.63
CA PRO A 109 -8.72 15.28 2.77
C PRO A 109 -10.07 15.50 2.09
N PRO A 110 -10.77 14.43 1.68
CA PRO A 110 -12.09 14.54 1.08
C PRO A 110 -13.05 15.25 2.04
N ALA A 111 -13.98 16.03 1.49
CA ALA A 111 -15.01 16.73 2.25
C ALA A 111 -15.87 15.76 3.08
N ALA A 112 -16.59 16.31 4.08
CA ALA A 112 -17.38 15.62 5.10
C ALA A 112 -17.97 14.27 4.64
N GLN A 113 -17.24 13.21 4.92
CA GLN A 113 -17.69 11.82 4.84
C GLN A 113 -17.78 11.28 6.25
N ASP A 114 -18.61 10.26 6.44
CA ASP A 114 -18.56 9.46 7.66
C ASP A 114 -17.14 8.88 7.82
N GLU A 115 -16.48 9.21 8.93
CA GLU A 115 -15.09 8.85 9.17
C GLU A 115 -14.91 7.33 9.27
N ALA A 116 -15.89 6.61 9.82
CA ALA A 116 -15.84 5.15 9.91
C ALA A 116 -15.95 4.50 8.53
N GLU A 117 -16.85 4.99 7.68
CA GLU A 117 -16.96 4.56 6.28
C GLU A 117 -15.67 4.83 5.50
N LEU A 118 -15.09 6.03 5.62
CA LEU A 118 -13.85 6.38 4.94
C LEU A 118 -12.71 5.45 5.37
N ARG A 119 -12.51 5.24 6.68
CA ARG A 119 -11.48 4.31 7.17
C ARG A 119 -11.67 2.89 6.62
N ARG A 120 -12.90 2.39 6.61
CA ARG A 120 -13.22 1.09 6.02
C ARG A 120 -12.84 1.03 4.55
N LEU A 121 -13.14 2.07 3.77
CA LEU A 121 -12.78 2.12 2.35
C LEU A 121 -11.26 2.15 2.14
N LEU A 122 -10.54 2.93 2.96
CA LEU A 122 -9.07 2.98 2.93
C LEU A 122 -8.44 1.62 3.25
N ASP A 123 -8.94 0.90 4.26
CA ASP A 123 -8.48 -0.45 4.61
C ASP A 123 -8.70 -1.45 3.46
N VAL A 124 -9.83 -1.34 2.77
CA VAL A 124 -10.14 -2.23 1.64
C VAL A 124 -9.22 -1.96 0.45
N ILE A 125 -8.85 -0.70 0.21
CA ILE A 125 -7.86 -0.35 -0.83
C ILE A 125 -6.48 -0.87 -0.44
N ASP A 126 -6.06 -0.67 0.82
CA ASP A 126 -4.76 -1.13 1.31
C ASP A 126 -4.57 -2.64 1.22
N ALA A 127 -5.68 -3.38 1.34
CA ALA A 127 -5.66 -4.82 1.22
C ALA A 127 -5.27 -5.31 -0.19
N VAL A 128 -5.44 -4.49 -1.24
CA VAL A 128 -5.07 -4.85 -2.62
C VAL A 128 -3.53 -4.90 -2.73
N PRO A 129 -2.94 -6.04 -3.12
CA PRO A 129 -1.49 -6.16 -3.17
C PRO A 129 -0.88 -5.26 -4.27
N SER A 130 0.41 -4.97 -4.14
CA SER A 130 1.21 -4.34 -5.19
C SER A 130 1.12 -5.11 -6.51
N TYR A 131 1.25 -4.40 -7.64
CA TYR A 131 1.39 -5.02 -8.97
C TYR A 131 2.66 -5.88 -9.12
N ASN A 132 3.60 -5.82 -8.17
CA ASN A 132 4.79 -6.67 -8.08
C ASN A 132 4.61 -7.91 -7.19
N ALA A 133 3.41 -8.11 -6.63
CA ALA A 133 3.07 -9.27 -5.82
C ALA A 133 2.07 -10.16 -6.56
N THR A 134 1.91 -11.39 -6.07
CA THR A 134 0.83 -12.27 -6.54
C THR A 134 -0.52 -11.62 -6.27
N LEU A 135 -1.33 -11.45 -7.32
CA LEU A 135 -2.66 -10.88 -7.18
C LEU A 135 -3.54 -11.80 -6.32
N GLU A 136 -4.32 -11.19 -5.44
CA GLU A 136 -5.46 -11.83 -4.78
C GLU A 136 -6.77 -11.27 -5.39
N PRO A 137 -7.38 -11.95 -6.39
CA PRO A 137 -8.50 -11.39 -7.15
C PRO A 137 -9.66 -10.91 -6.26
N ARG A 138 -9.95 -11.64 -5.17
CA ARG A 138 -11.01 -11.28 -4.21
C ARG A 138 -10.81 -9.91 -3.58
N ARG A 139 -9.57 -9.55 -3.23
CA ARG A 139 -9.29 -8.25 -2.59
C ARG A 139 -9.50 -7.12 -3.58
N LEU A 140 -9.04 -7.30 -4.81
CA LEU A 140 -9.25 -6.34 -5.89
C LEU A 140 -10.76 -6.20 -6.24
N ILE A 141 -11.49 -7.32 -6.31
CA ILE A 141 -12.95 -7.32 -6.50
C ILE A 141 -13.64 -6.55 -5.37
N HIS A 142 -13.27 -6.83 -4.12
CA HIS A 142 -13.86 -6.16 -2.96
C HIS A 142 -13.61 -4.65 -2.98
N ALA A 143 -12.39 -4.21 -3.32
CA ALA A 143 -12.07 -2.79 -3.46
C ALA A 143 -12.86 -2.11 -4.58
N VAL A 144 -12.93 -2.73 -5.76
CA VAL A 144 -13.70 -2.19 -6.89
C VAL A 144 -15.18 -2.11 -6.56
N ASN A 145 -15.75 -3.15 -5.95
CA ASN A 145 -17.18 -3.19 -5.59
C ASN A 145 -17.53 -2.27 -4.42
N ALA A 146 -16.57 -1.93 -3.55
CA ALA A 146 -16.76 -0.92 -2.52
C ALA A 146 -16.71 0.50 -3.09
N LEU A 147 -15.90 0.74 -4.12
CA LEU A 147 -15.71 2.06 -4.72
C LEU A 147 -16.72 2.38 -5.83
N GLN A 148 -17.11 1.40 -6.65
CA GLN A 148 -17.98 1.62 -7.83
C GLN A 148 -19.33 2.28 -7.47
N PRO A 149 -20.05 1.88 -6.41
CA PRO A 149 -21.33 2.48 -6.05
C PRO A 149 -21.23 3.95 -5.61
N LEU A 150 -20.03 4.41 -5.24
CA LEU A 150 -19.79 5.80 -4.82
C LEU A 150 -19.82 6.78 -6.00
N GLY A 151 -19.74 6.29 -7.24
CA GLY A 151 -19.57 7.10 -8.43
C GLY A 151 -18.13 7.63 -8.61
N LYS A 152 -17.84 8.12 -9.81
CA LYS A 152 -16.46 8.44 -10.26
C LYS A 152 -15.77 9.45 -9.35
N ALA A 153 -16.43 10.57 -9.07
CA ALA A 153 -15.82 11.68 -8.33
C ALA A 153 -15.45 11.27 -6.90
N ARG A 154 -16.39 10.62 -6.18
CA ARG A 154 -16.16 10.17 -4.80
C ARG A 154 -15.14 9.04 -4.77
N ALA A 155 -15.23 8.03 -5.64
CA ALA A 155 -14.25 6.95 -5.70
C ALA A 155 -12.81 7.44 -5.90
N LEU A 156 -12.61 8.39 -6.83
CA LEU A 156 -11.28 8.99 -7.04
C LEU A 156 -10.80 9.81 -5.84
N ALA A 157 -11.69 10.54 -5.16
CA ALA A 157 -11.33 11.27 -3.94
C ALA A 157 -10.89 10.34 -2.80
N ILE A 158 -11.50 9.15 -2.67
CA ILE A 158 -11.05 8.12 -1.70
C ILE A 158 -9.66 7.59 -2.08
N LEU A 159 -9.42 7.31 -3.36
CA LEU A 159 -8.11 6.83 -3.83
C LEU A 159 -7.03 7.90 -3.61
N GLU A 160 -7.34 9.17 -3.82
CA GLU A 160 -6.42 10.27 -3.48
C GLU A 160 -6.15 10.34 -1.98
N GLU A 161 -7.16 10.17 -1.14
CA GLU A 161 -6.96 10.14 0.31
C GLU A 161 -6.05 8.99 0.73
N TYR A 162 -6.27 7.80 0.17
CA TYR A 162 -5.40 6.66 0.38
C TYR A 162 -3.96 6.95 -0.02
N LEU A 163 -3.74 7.53 -1.20
CA LEU A 163 -2.41 7.92 -1.67
C LEU A 163 -1.80 9.07 -0.84
N ARG A 164 -2.62 9.94 -0.25
CA ARG A 164 -2.15 11.03 0.60
C ARG A 164 -1.55 10.52 1.90
N VAL A 165 -2.17 9.51 2.53
CA VAL A 165 -1.79 9.00 3.85
C VAL A 165 -0.86 7.78 3.81
N SER A 166 -0.86 7.02 2.71
CA SER A 166 0.01 5.86 2.52
C SER A 166 1.49 6.24 2.35
N SER A 167 2.35 5.47 3.01
CA SER A 167 3.80 5.47 2.87
C SER A 167 4.20 4.76 1.58
N SER A 168 4.90 5.46 0.68
CA SER A 168 5.54 4.82 -0.47
C SER A 168 6.70 3.89 -0.10
N LEU A 169 7.02 3.76 1.19
CA LEU A 169 8.12 2.94 1.70
C LEU A 169 7.61 1.67 2.39
N ASP A 170 6.44 1.71 3.03
CA ASP A 170 5.94 0.61 3.88
C ASP A 170 4.57 0.08 3.50
N ASP A 171 3.83 0.76 2.64
CA ASP A 171 2.45 0.41 2.32
C ASP A 171 2.38 -0.11 0.87
N PRO A 172 2.60 -1.42 0.64
CA PRO A 172 2.62 -1.99 -0.70
C PRO A 172 1.28 -1.85 -1.43
N GLY A 173 0.16 -1.66 -0.70
CA GLY A 173 -1.14 -1.40 -1.29
C GLY A 173 -1.19 -0.11 -2.11
N ARG A 174 -0.26 0.82 -1.87
CA ARG A 174 -0.08 2.04 -2.67
C ARG A 174 0.07 1.72 -4.16
N GLU A 175 0.88 0.71 -4.47
CA GLU A 175 1.08 0.23 -5.84
C GLU A 175 -0.14 -0.51 -6.39
N GLY A 176 -0.90 -1.18 -5.51
CA GLY A 176 -2.17 -1.84 -5.85
C GLY A 176 -3.22 -0.90 -6.45
N VAL A 177 -3.13 0.42 -6.20
CA VAL A 177 -4.02 1.43 -6.81
C VAL A 177 -3.99 1.40 -8.34
N PHE A 178 -2.86 1.05 -8.97
CA PHE A 178 -2.81 0.87 -10.42
C PHE A 178 -3.77 -0.21 -10.91
N LEU A 179 -3.90 -1.31 -10.15
CA LEU A 179 -4.79 -2.43 -10.45
C LEU A 179 -6.24 -2.07 -10.15
N VAL A 180 -6.50 -1.33 -9.06
CA VAL A 180 -7.83 -0.80 -8.74
C VAL A 180 -8.33 0.09 -9.86
N LEU A 181 -7.54 1.07 -10.30
CA LEU A 181 -7.93 1.98 -11.39
C LEU A 181 -8.20 1.24 -12.71
N ARG A 182 -7.31 0.30 -13.07
CA ARG A 182 -7.47 -0.54 -14.28
C ARG A 182 -8.68 -1.45 -14.24
N THR A 183 -9.22 -1.72 -13.07
CA THR A 183 -10.39 -2.58 -12.91
C THR A 183 -11.66 -1.77 -12.71
N LEU A 184 -11.59 -0.63 -12.04
CA LEU A 184 -12.73 0.22 -11.69
C LEU A 184 -13.31 0.99 -12.90
N PHE A 185 -12.47 1.29 -13.90
CA PHE A 185 -12.85 2.05 -15.09
C PHE A 185 -12.95 1.16 -16.34
N ASP A 186 -13.80 1.55 -17.28
CA ASP A 186 -13.86 0.93 -18.61
C ASP A 186 -12.64 1.27 -19.46
N VAL A 187 -12.36 0.41 -20.45
CA VAL A 187 -11.33 0.69 -21.45
C VAL A 187 -11.76 1.94 -22.22
N PRO A 188 -10.90 2.95 -22.37
CA PRO A 188 -11.26 4.17 -23.10
C PRO A 188 -11.55 3.87 -24.58
N VAL A 189 -12.27 4.77 -25.24
CA VAL A 189 -12.59 4.67 -26.67
C VAL A 189 -11.34 4.58 -27.56
N SER A 190 -10.19 5.10 -27.09
CA SER A 190 -8.89 4.95 -27.74
C SER A 190 -8.39 3.50 -27.83
N GLY A 191 -9.05 2.56 -27.16
CA GLY A 191 -8.80 1.13 -27.28
C GLY A 191 -7.81 0.55 -26.27
N ALA A 192 -7.12 1.37 -25.46
CA ALA A 192 -6.22 0.89 -24.42
C ALA A 192 -6.02 1.90 -23.28
N MET A 193 -5.77 1.40 -22.07
CA MET A 193 -5.40 2.19 -20.91
C MET A 193 -3.95 2.70 -20.99
N PRO A 194 -3.63 3.83 -20.34
CA PRO A 194 -2.25 4.32 -20.31
C PRO A 194 -1.29 3.27 -19.70
N PRO A 195 -0.06 3.14 -20.21
CA PRO A 195 0.94 2.26 -19.61
C PRO A 195 1.26 2.73 -18.18
N MET A 196 1.57 1.79 -17.27
CA MET A 196 1.88 2.12 -15.87
C MET A 196 3.22 2.82 -15.68
N MET A 197 4.16 2.73 -16.64
CA MET A 197 5.50 3.31 -16.55
C MET A 197 6.27 2.96 -15.24
N VAL A 198 6.10 1.74 -14.75
CA VAL A 198 6.71 1.20 -13.50
C VAL A 198 7.90 0.26 -13.76
N GLY A 199 8.47 0.30 -14.96
CA GLY A 199 9.57 -0.58 -15.39
C GLY A 199 9.16 -1.58 -16.47
N ALA A 200 10.03 -2.56 -16.73
CA ALA A 200 9.82 -3.61 -17.71
C ALA A 200 9.08 -4.81 -17.07
N PRO A 201 7.89 -5.19 -17.57
CA PRO A 201 7.16 -6.35 -17.06
C PRO A 201 7.89 -7.67 -17.34
N THR A 202 7.67 -8.69 -16.51
CA THR A 202 8.21 -10.05 -16.76
C THR A 202 7.65 -10.72 -18.02
N LEU A 203 6.51 -10.23 -18.53
CA LEU A 203 5.95 -10.61 -19.83
C LEU A 203 5.99 -9.38 -20.73
N THR A 204 6.60 -9.49 -21.90
CA THR A 204 6.58 -8.43 -22.91
C THR A 204 5.14 -8.11 -23.30
N ALA A 205 4.73 -6.86 -23.11
CA ALA A 205 3.43 -6.39 -23.56
C ALA A 205 3.31 -6.54 -25.08
N PRO A 206 2.11 -6.82 -25.63
CA PRO A 206 1.90 -6.82 -27.07
C PRO A 206 2.29 -5.47 -27.68
N LYS A 207 2.83 -5.50 -28.91
CA LYS A 207 3.15 -4.26 -29.65
C LYS A 207 1.91 -3.40 -29.88
N ASP A 208 0.77 -4.06 -30.14
CA ASP A 208 -0.53 -3.42 -30.21
C ASP A 208 -1.21 -3.46 -28.83
N PRO A 209 -1.32 -2.31 -28.12
CA PRO A 209 -1.90 -2.27 -26.79
C PRO A 209 -3.41 -2.59 -26.77
N THR A 210 -4.11 -2.55 -27.92
CA THR A 210 -5.54 -2.85 -27.98
C THR A 210 -5.86 -4.34 -27.81
N LEU A 211 -4.88 -5.22 -28.01
CA LEU A 211 -5.01 -6.65 -27.78
C LEU A 211 -5.15 -7.00 -26.29
N LEU A 212 -4.47 -6.22 -25.43
CA LEU A 212 -4.52 -6.35 -23.97
C LEU A 212 -4.74 -4.96 -23.36
N PRO A 213 -5.95 -4.40 -23.49
CA PRO A 213 -6.20 -2.98 -23.23
C PRO A 213 -6.06 -2.57 -21.77
N ARG A 214 -5.98 -3.53 -20.85
CA ARG A 214 -5.83 -3.33 -19.40
C ARG A 214 -4.46 -3.80 -18.87
N PHE A 215 -3.50 -4.09 -19.77
CA PHE A 215 -2.20 -4.65 -19.40
C PHE A 215 -1.57 -3.92 -18.19
N PRO A 216 -1.09 -4.65 -17.17
CA PRO A 216 -0.86 -6.10 -17.12
C PRO A 216 -2.07 -6.95 -16.70
N LEU A 217 -3.25 -6.35 -16.55
CA LEU A 217 -4.46 -7.01 -16.07
C LEU A 217 -5.33 -7.49 -17.24
N VAL A 218 -6.05 -8.58 -17.02
CA VAL A 218 -7.18 -9.03 -17.85
C VAL A 218 -8.40 -9.27 -16.97
N LEU A 219 -9.60 -9.08 -17.53
CA LEU A 219 -10.87 -9.43 -16.89
C LEU A 219 -11.48 -10.61 -17.64
N VAL A 220 -11.61 -11.75 -16.96
CA VAL A 220 -12.27 -12.95 -17.49
C VAL A 220 -13.56 -13.13 -16.71
N ASP A 221 -14.71 -12.83 -17.33
CA ASP A 221 -16.02 -12.86 -16.67
C ASP A 221 -16.00 -12.20 -15.28
N ASP A 222 -15.57 -10.93 -15.23
CA ASP A 222 -15.40 -10.13 -14.00
C ASP A 222 -14.36 -10.64 -12.98
N VAL A 223 -13.55 -11.63 -13.33
CA VAL A 223 -12.37 -12.02 -12.55
C VAL A 223 -11.14 -11.26 -13.03
N PRO A 224 -10.54 -10.38 -12.19
CA PRO A 224 -9.27 -9.77 -12.51
C PRO A 224 -8.11 -10.76 -12.32
N LEU A 225 -7.25 -10.84 -13.34
CA LEU A 225 -6.02 -11.63 -13.32
C LEU A 225 -4.85 -10.76 -13.78
N THR A 226 -3.69 -10.86 -13.12
CA THR A 226 -2.44 -10.30 -13.62
C THR A 226 -1.70 -11.29 -14.52
N LEU A 227 -1.20 -10.80 -15.66
CA LEU A 227 -0.42 -11.58 -16.63
C LEU A 227 1.09 -11.56 -16.35
N VAL A 228 1.53 -10.72 -15.40
CA VAL A 228 2.93 -10.50 -15.04
C VAL A 228 3.15 -10.91 -13.58
N ARG A 229 4.37 -11.35 -13.25
CA ARG A 229 4.79 -11.61 -11.86
C ARG A 229 5.32 -10.35 -11.16
N GLY A 230 5.74 -9.37 -11.95
CA GLY A 230 6.24 -8.10 -11.47
C GLY A 230 6.98 -7.34 -12.57
N TYR A 231 7.79 -6.38 -12.14
CA TYR A 231 8.49 -5.45 -13.01
C TYR A 231 9.97 -5.32 -12.60
N THR A 232 10.84 -5.22 -13.61
CA THR A 232 12.22 -4.80 -13.44
C THR A 232 12.32 -3.31 -13.71
N LEU A 233 12.66 -2.54 -12.69
CA LEU A 233 12.70 -1.09 -12.75
C LEU A 233 14.08 -0.56 -13.16
N GLY A 234 14.11 0.29 -14.19
CA GLY A 234 15.26 1.12 -14.55
C GLY A 234 14.93 2.59 -14.37
N GLY A 235 15.05 3.12 -13.14
CA GLY A 235 14.75 4.52 -12.83
C GLY A 235 13.75 4.69 -11.69
N GLN A 236 12.95 5.76 -11.74
CA GLN A 236 11.85 6.00 -10.79
C GLN A 236 10.54 5.51 -11.43
N PRO A 237 9.74 4.68 -10.74
CA PRO A 237 8.47 4.25 -11.27
C PRO A 237 7.49 5.43 -11.28
N GLU A 238 6.61 5.49 -12.27
CA GLU A 238 5.51 6.45 -12.25
C GLU A 238 4.65 6.26 -10.99
N ARG A 239 4.15 7.37 -10.45
CA ARG A 239 3.34 7.36 -9.24
C ARG A 239 1.86 7.12 -9.56
N PRO A 240 1.11 6.36 -8.73
CA PRO A 240 -0.32 6.13 -8.96
C PRO A 240 -1.14 7.42 -9.08
N GLU A 241 -0.72 8.52 -8.44
CA GLU A 241 -1.37 9.83 -8.56
C GLU A 241 -1.52 10.31 -10.00
N ALA A 242 -0.53 10.04 -10.86
CA ALA A 242 -0.62 10.42 -12.28
C ALA A 242 -1.77 9.68 -12.98
N HIS A 243 -2.01 8.42 -12.62
CA HIS A 243 -3.12 7.62 -13.17
C HIS A 243 -4.45 8.08 -12.59
N VAL A 244 -4.53 8.39 -11.29
CA VAL A 244 -5.74 8.99 -10.70
C VAL A 244 -6.13 10.28 -11.45
N ALA A 245 -5.16 11.16 -11.72
CA ALA A 245 -5.39 12.38 -12.49
C ALA A 245 -5.85 12.08 -13.92
N TRP A 246 -5.24 11.08 -14.59
CA TRP A 246 -5.67 10.66 -15.92
C TRP A 246 -7.12 10.13 -15.93
N PHE A 247 -7.47 9.24 -14.99
CA PHE A 247 -8.81 8.65 -14.89
C PHE A 247 -9.88 9.66 -14.47
N ARG A 248 -9.51 10.71 -13.70
CA ARG A 248 -10.39 11.85 -13.44
C ARG A 248 -10.87 12.49 -14.74
N THR A 249 -9.97 12.74 -15.69
CA THR A 249 -10.32 13.41 -16.94
C THR A 249 -10.91 12.45 -17.97
N HIS A 250 -10.33 11.26 -18.14
CA HIS A 250 -10.62 10.38 -19.28
C HIS A 250 -11.40 9.10 -18.91
N GLY A 251 -11.42 8.73 -17.63
CA GLY A 251 -11.99 7.47 -17.18
C GLY A 251 -13.51 7.44 -17.26
N THR A 252 -14.07 6.38 -17.83
CA THR A 252 -15.51 6.06 -17.68
C THR A 252 -15.64 5.00 -16.60
N LEU A 253 -16.37 5.30 -15.52
CA LEU A 253 -16.57 4.33 -14.45
C LEU A 253 -17.39 3.15 -14.97
N ARG A 254 -17.03 1.92 -14.59
CA ARG A 254 -17.82 0.74 -14.94
C ARG A 254 -19.27 0.89 -14.50
N ALA A 255 -20.18 0.47 -15.37
CA ALA A 255 -21.62 0.54 -15.10
C ALA A 255 -22.09 -0.42 -13.99
N LYS A 256 -21.40 -1.55 -13.81
CA LYS A 256 -21.77 -2.59 -12.85
C LYS A 256 -20.59 -2.99 -11.96
N PRO A 257 -20.86 -3.39 -10.70
CA PRO A 257 -19.88 -4.11 -9.88
C PRO A 257 -19.38 -5.36 -10.59
N LEU A 258 -18.19 -5.82 -10.22
CA LEU A 258 -17.69 -7.13 -10.64
C LEU A 258 -18.52 -8.23 -10.01
N ALA A 259 -19.01 -9.16 -10.82
CA ALA A 259 -19.75 -10.32 -10.37
C ALA A 259 -19.22 -11.60 -11.04
N PRO A 260 -18.10 -12.17 -10.53
CA PRO A 260 -17.59 -13.45 -11.04
C PRO A 260 -18.67 -14.54 -11.07
N PRO A 261 -18.80 -15.30 -12.17
CA PRO A 261 -19.81 -16.35 -12.27
C PRO A 261 -19.46 -17.55 -11.38
N ALA A 262 -20.45 -18.40 -11.09
CA ALA A 262 -20.23 -19.62 -10.29
C ALA A 262 -19.16 -20.56 -10.91
N ARG A 263 -19.02 -20.57 -12.23
CA ARG A 263 -18.05 -21.38 -12.99
C ARG A 263 -16.80 -20.58 -13.41
N SER A 264 -16.32 -19.66 -12.57
CA SER A 264 -15.13 -18.85 -12.87
C SER A 264 -13.90 -19.67 -13.27
N LEU A 265 -13.66 -20.84 -12.66
CA LEU A 265 -12.50 -21.68 -13.00
C LEU A 265 -12.54 -22.16 -14.46
N ASP A 266 -13.72 -22.58 -14.93
CA ASP A 266 -13.89 -23.07 -16.30
C ASP A 266 -13.69 -21.92 -17.31
N ALA A 267 -14.24 -20.73 -17.01
CA ALA A 267 -14.05 -19.54 -17.82
C ALA A 267 -12.57 -19.14 -17.91
N ILE A 268 -11.85 -19.18 -16.78
CA ILE A 268 -10.41 -18.88 -16.72
C ILE A 268 -9.62 -19.91 -17.53
N SER A 269 -9.86 -21.21 -17.34
CA SER A 269 -9.18 -22.25 -18.11
C SER A 269 -9.41 -22.08 -19.61
N ALA A 270 -10.66 -21.89 -20.03
CA ALA A 270 -11.01 -21.66 -21.44
C ALA A 270 -10.34 -20.39 -22.00
N TYR A 271 -10.22 -19.33 -21.21
CA TYR A 271 -9.53 -18.11 -21.60
C TYR A 271 -8.02 -18.32 -21.78
N VAL A 272 -7.39 -18.99 -20.81
CA VAL A 272 -5.95 -19.28 -20.79
C VAL A 272 -5.54 -20.19 -21.95
N ASP A 273 -6.32 -21.25 -22.19
CA ASP A 273 -6.06 -22.23 -23.25
C ASP A 273 -6.49 -21.79 -24.64
N GLY A 274 -7.35 -20.77 -24.73
CA GLY A 274 -7.89 -20.26 -25.98
C GLY A 274 -7.42 -18.84 -26.31
N PRO A 275 -8.24 -17.80 -26.06
CA PRO A 275 -7.94 -16.42 -26.43
C PRO A 275 -6.55 -15.93 -25.99
N LEU A 276 -6.13 -16.17 -24.75
CA LEU A 276 -4.87 -15.63 -24.25
C LEU A 276 -3.66 -16.23 -24.96
N ALA A 277 -3.67 -17.54 -25.22
CA ALA A 277 -2.60 -18.25 -25.93
C ALA A 277 -2.38 -17.75 -27.37
N LYS A 278 -3.37 -17.06 -27.96
CA LYS A 278 -3.24 -16.41 -29.28
C LYS A 278 -2.57 -15.04 -29.22
N LEU A 279 -2.57 -14.40 -28.05
CA LEU A 279 -2.09 -13.02 -27.86
C LEU A 279 -0.67 -12.99 -27.28
N VAL A 280 -0.34 -13.94 -26.43
CA VAL A 280 0.95 -14.02 -25.74
C VAL A 280 1.37 -15.48 -25.59
N THR A 281 2.67 -15.72 -25.45
CA THR A 281 3.17 -17.04 -25.04
C THR A 281 2.60 -17.39 -23.67
N VAL A 282 2.03 -18.56 -23.50
CA VAL A 282 1.50 -19.07 -22.22
C VAL A 282 2.30 -20.31 -21.84
N ASP A 283 3.48 -20.07 -21.27
CA ASP A 283 4.36 -21.11 -20.70
C ASP A 283 3.79 -21.67 -19.38
N ASP A 284 4.40 -22.75 -18.89
CA ASP A 284 3.97 -23.44 -17.66
C ASP A 284 4.00 -22.49 -16.45
N ASP A 285 5.01 -21.64 -16.33
CA ASP A 285 5.11 -20.66 -15.25
C ASP A 285 3.94 -19.67 -15.27
N ARG A 286 3.50 -19.24 -16.45
CA ARG A 286 2.35 -18.34 -16.62
C ARG A 286 1.03 -19.06 -16.35
N ARG A 287 0.91 -20.32 -16.76
CA ARG A 287 -0.26 -21.16 -16.40
C ARG A 287 -0.37 -21.29 -14.89
N VAL A 288 0.74 -21.62 -14.21
CA VAL A 288 0.80 -21.70 -12.74
C VAL A 288 0.40 -20.37 -12.09
N LEU A 289 0.91 -19.23 -12.59
CA LEU A 289 0.53 -17.91 -12.08
C LEU A 289 -0.98 -17.65 -12.18
N LEU A 290 -1.58 -17.94 -13.33
CA LEU A 290 -3.01 -17.66 -13.57
C LEU A 290 -3.91 -18.62 -12.81
N TYR A 291 -3.55 -19.90 -12.72
CA TYR A 291 -4.30 -20.89 -11.94
C TYR A 291 -4.16 -20.68 -10.43
N ASP A 292 -3.00 -20.23 -9.92
CA ASP A 292 -2.86 -19.84 -8.50
C ASP A 292 -3.81 -18.69 -8.15
N GLN A 293 -3.92 -17.67 -9.00
CA GLN A 293 -4.88 -16.58 -8.83
C GLN A 293 -6.33 -17.09 -8.86
N ALA A 294 -6.65 -18.02 -9.77
CA ALA A 294 -7.97 -18.64 -9.86
C ALA A 294 -8.32 -19.45 -8.60
N VAL A 295 -7.37 -20.19 -8.03
CA VAL A 295 -7.55 -20.90 -6.75
C VAL A 295 -7.77 -19.91 -5.60
N ARG A 296 -7.01 -18.81 -5.55
CA ARG A 296 -7.20 -17.73 -4.55
C ARG A 296 -8.57 -17.06 -4.64
N LEU A 297 -9.22 -17.07 -5.82
CA LEU A 297 -10.60 -16.60 -5.98
C LEU A 297 -11.60 -17.46 -5.18
N ILE A 298 -11.38 -18.78 -5.12
CA ILE A 298 -12.31 -19.73 -4.48
C ILE A 298 -11.85 -20.23 -3.11
N GLY A 299 -10.66 -19.84 -2.64
CA GLY A 299 -10.04 -20.36 -1.41
C GLY A 299 -10.84 -20.15 -0.12
N THR A 300 -11.87 -19.31 -0.10
CA THR A 300 -12.79 -19.23 1.06
C THR A 300 -13.93 -20.24 1.03
N ALA A 301 -14.30 -20.76 -0.14
CA ALA A 301 -15.28 -21.83 -0.27
C ALA A 301 -14.65 -23.21 0.02
N TYR A 302 -13.36 -23.36 -0.30
CA TYR A 302 -12.59 -24.57 -0.01
C TYR A 302 -11.62 -24.30 1.15
N ARG A 303 -12.09 -24.41 2.38
CA ARG A 303 -11.23 -24.65 3.55
C ARG A 303 -11.32 -26.12 3.92
N PRO A 304 -10.34 -26.97 3.54
CA PRO A 304 -10.34 -28.34 4.04
C PRO A 304 -10.25 -28.31 5.57
N ALA A 305 -11.08 -29.08 6.25
CA ALA A 305 -11.25 -29.01 7.71
C ALA A 305 -9.98 -29.31 8.53
N THR A 306 -8.95 -29.86 7.89
CA THR A 306 -7.71 -30.35 8.50
C THR A 306 -6.47 -29.56 8.11
N VAL A 307 -6.65 -28.43 7.42
CA VAL A 307 -5.52 -27.56 7.09
C VAL A 307 -5.16 -26.75 8.32
N ASP A 308 -4.14 -27.22 9.03
CA ASP A 308 -3.39 -26.43 9.99
C ASP A 308 -3.06 -25.07 9.34
N GLN A 309 -3.14 -23.97 10.08
CA GLN A 309 -3.09 -22.59 9.53
C GLN A 309 -1.81 -22.25 8.72
N GLY A 310 -0.90 -23.20 8.53
CA GLY A 310 0.33 -23.10 7.74
C GLY A 310 0.27 -23.51 6.27
N TRP A 311 -0.78 -24.14 5.73
CA TRP A 311 -0.76 -24.54 4.29
C TRP A 311 -0.98 -23.36 3.34
N PHE A 312 -1.64 -22.30 3.79
CA PHE A 312 -1.43 -20.98 3.20
C PHE A 312 -0.51 -20.24 4.16
N PRO A 313 0.83 -20.26 3.98
CA PRO A 313 1.67 -19.41 4.79
C PRO A 313 1.14 -17.98 4.63
N HIS A 314 0.65 -17.42 5.73
CA HIS A 314 0.61 -15.99 5.92
C HIS A 314 2.07 -15.49 5.92
N SER A 315 2.67 -15.45 4.74
CA SER A 315 3.85 -14.66 4.41
C SER A 315 3.72 -14.22 2.94
N VAL A 316 2.68 -13.42 2.70
CA VAL A 316 2.68 -12.39 1.64
C VAL A 316 3.60 -11.21 2.05
N ALA A 317 4.51 -11.43 3.01
CA ALA A 317 5.59 -10.52 3.30
C ALA A 317 6.81 -10.97 2.48
N GLN A 318 7.09 -10.17 1.44
CA GLN A 318 8.40 -9.98 0.82
C GLN A 318 8.82 -10.98 -0.28
N GLY A 319 8.34 -10.71 -1.50
CA GLY A 319 9.33 -10.59 -2.57
C GLY A 319 10.31 -9.46 -2.18
N PRO A 320 11.61 -9.53 -2.52
CA PRO A 320 12.55 -8.47 -2.17
C PRO A 320 11.97 -7.13 -2.63
N SER A 321 11.72 -6.23 -1.70
CA SER A 321 11.35 -4.86 -2.02
C SER A 321 12.48 -4.29 -2.87
N ILE A 322 12.27 -4.17 -4.18
CA ILE A 322 13.15 -3.43 -5.09
C ILE A 322 12.89 -1.91 -4.92
N ALA A 323 12.59 -1.47 -3.70
CA ALA A 323 12.68 -0.07 -3.35
C ALA A 323 14.17 0.29 -3.27
N ALA A 324 14.67 0.81 -4.39
CA ALA A 324 15.86 1.63 -4.50
C ALA A 324 17.09 1.11 -3.71
N ARG A 325 17.81 0.13 -4.27
CA ARG A 325 19.27 0.15 -4.08
C ARG A 325 19.78 1.46 -4.68
N PRO A 326 20.42 2.36 -3.92
CA PRO A 326 21.16 3.44 -4.55
C PRO A 326 22.23 2.78 -5.41
N SER A 327 22.14 2.96 -6.73
CA SER A 327 23.23 2.64 -7.64
C SER A 327 24.43 3.46 -7.18
N ALA A 328 25.38 2.83 -6.50
CA ALA A 328 26.66 3.44 -6.24
C ALA A 328 27.29 3.69 -7.61
N SER A 329 27.31 4.95 -8.06
CA SER A 329 28.12 5.35 -9.20
C SER A 329 29.56 4.89 -8.95
N PRO A 330 30.21 4.20 -9.90
CA PRO A 330 31.62 3.92 -9.79
C PRO A 330 32.36 5.27 -9.67
N ARG A 331 33.03 5.50 -8.55
CA ARG A 331 34.02 6.58 -8.46
C ARG A 331 35.05 6.33 -9.55
N ALA A 332 35.09 7.21 -10.55
CA ALA A 332 36.19 7.30 -11.49
C ALA A 332 37.48 7.47 -10.67
N ARG A 333 38.36 6.46 -10.70
CA ARG A 333 39.74 6.62 -10.22
C ARG A 333 40.47 7.46 -11.26
N SER A 334 40.76 8.71 -10.93
CA SER A 334 41.72 9.51 -11.69
C SER A 334 43.11 8.91 -11.44
N SER A 335 43.63 8.15 -12.39
CA SER A 335 45.04 7.79 -12.44
C SER A 335 45.83 8.96 -13.02
N SER A 336 46.50 9.72 -12.17
CA SER A 336 47.61 10.58 -12.56
C SER A 336 48.77 10.31 -11.60
N ASP A 337 49.63 9.37 -11.97
CA ASP A 337 50.97 9.22 -11.39
C ASP A 337 51.99 9.22 -12.53
N PRO A 338 52.67 10.35 -12.77
CA PRO A 338 53.79 10.43 -13.69
C PRO A 338 55.10 10.54 -12.89
N SER A 339 55.62 9.43 -12.36
CA SER A 339 57.00 9.39 -11.90
C SER A 339 57.60 7.98 -11.93
N ARG A 340 58.27 7.65 -13.05
CA ARG A 340 59.46 6.78 -13.12
C ARG A 340 59.85 6.50 -14.57
N ARG A 341 60.81 7.28 -15.08
CA ARG A 341 61.87 6.81 -15.97
C ARG A 341 63.17 7.48 -15.55
N GLY A 342 63.95 6.74 -14.76
CA GLY A 342 65.38 6.60 -15.02
C GLY A 342 65.56 5.37 -15.90
#